data_AF-A0A392UF49-F1
#
_entry.id   AF-A0A392UF49-F1
#
_cell.length_a   1.000
_cell.length_b   1.000
_cell.length_c   1.000
_cell.angle_alpha   90.00
_cell.angle_beta   90.00
_cell.angle_gamma   90.00
#
_symmetry.space_group_name_H-M   'P 1'
#
loop_
_entity.id
_entity.type
_entity.pdbx_description
1 polymer ?
#
loop_
_entity_poly.entity_id
_entity_poly.type
_entity_poly.pdbx_seq_one_letter_code
_entity_poly.pdbx_strand_id
1 'polypeptide(L)' 'MVASMYDQYYRMDCGLPHYSPPLMAAVQDCRARTPTPSYYQQYPQQTDLTGLFQRQTTRLMEHQNHVQDIWSR' A
#
# COMPACT_ATOMS: atom_id res chain seq x y z
N MET A 1 -2.78 -13.82 -11.99
CA MET A 1 -2.39 -13.89 -10.56
C MET A 1 -3.70 -13.94 -9.75
N VAL A 2 -4.23 -15.14 -9.46
CA VAL A 2 -5.57 -15.30 -8.83
C VAL A 2 -5.48 -15.24 -7.30
N ALA A 3 -4.42 -15.82 -6.72
CA ALA A 3 -4.17 -15.74 -5.28
C ALA A 3 -3.94 -14.30 -4.79
N SER A 4 -3.29 -13.45 -5.59
CA SER A 4 -3.12 -12.02 -5.25
C SER A 4 -4.45 -11.26 -5.28
N MET A 5 -5.37 -11.63 -6.17
CA MET A 5 -6.69 -11.02 -6.24
C MET A 5 -7.54 -11.41 -5.04
N TYR A 6 -7.51 -12.69 -4.65
CA TYR A 6 -8.10 -13.13 -3.39
C TYR A 6 -7.57 -12.34 -2.18
N ASP A 7 -6.24 -12.17 -2.11
CA ASP A 7 -5.57 -11.46 -1.01
C ASP A 7 -5.96 -9.97 -0.95
N GLN A 8 -6.08 -9.30 -2.11
CA GLN A 8 -6.55 -7.92 -2.18
C GLN A 8 -8.01 -7.76 -1.74
N TYR A 9 -8.91 -8.62 -2.22
CA TYR A 9 -10.32 -8.58 -1.85
C TYR A 9 -10.52 -8.82 -0.35
N TYR A 10 -9.76 -9.77 0.21
CA TYR A 10 -9.72 -10.02 1.65
C TYR A 10 -9.20 -8.81 2.45
N ARG A 11 -8.14 -8.14 1.98
CA ARG A 11 -7.55 -6.96 2.66
C ARG A 11 -8.44 -5.72 2.62
N MET A 12 -9.21 -5.55 1.55
CA MET A 12 -10.09 -4.40 1.38
C MET A 12 -11.48 -4.61 1.99
N ASP A 13 -11.71 -5.73 2.68
CA ASP A 13 -13.03 -6.16 3.16
C ASP A 13 -14.11 -6.10 2.07
N CYS A 14 -13.70 -6.30 0.81
CA CYS A 14 -14.57 -6.17 -0.37
C CYS A 14 -15.40 -7.45 -0.64
N GLY A 15 -15.52 -8.34 0.35
CA GLY A 15 -16.05 -9.69 0.19
C GLY A 15 -15.09 -10.63 -0.54
N LEU A 16 -15.37 -11.94 -0.51
CA LEU A 16 -14.54 -12.92 -1.21
C LEU A 16 -14.91 -12.99 -2.71
N PRO A 17 -13.92 -13.09 -3.60
CA PRO A 17 -14.20 -13.27 -5.03
C PRO A 17 -14.87 -14.62 -5.27
N HIS A 18 -15.86 -14.65 -6.18
CA HIS A 18 -16.58 -15.88 -6.51
C HIS A 18 -15.71 -16.77 -7.41
N TYR A 19 -15.12 -17.81 -6.82
CA TYR A 19 -14.32 -18.81 -7.53
C TYR A 19 -15.02 -20.15 -7.56
N SER A 20 -14.81 -20.90 -8.65
CA SER A 20 -15.21 -22.30 -8.70
C SER A 20 -14.45 -23.10 -7.62
N PRO A 21 -15.04 -24.18 -7.06
CA PRO A 21 -14.39 -24.95 -6.00
C PRO A 21 -12.95 -25.41 -6.31
N PRO A 22 -12.62 -25.88 -7.53
CA PRO A 22 -11.24 -26.27 -7.87
C PRO A 22 -10.27 -25.08 -7.86
N LEU A 23 -10.73 -23.91 -8.32
CA LEU A 23 -9.92 -22.69 -8.34
C LEU A 23 -9.68 -22.18 -6.91
N MET A 24 -10.69 -22.28 -6.04
CA MET A 24 -10.54 -21.91 -4.63
C MET A 24 -9.53 -22.81 -3.92
N ALA A 25 -9.55 -24.12 -4.18
CA ALA A 25 -8.55 -25.05 -3.63
C ALA A 25 -7.13 -24.69 -4.09
N ALA A 26 -6.94 -24.37 -5.37
CA ALA A 26 -5.64 -23.95 -5.90
C ALA A 26 -5.14 -22.64 -5.28
N VAL A 27 -6.03 -21.67 -5.01
CA VAL A 27 -5.68 -20.43 -4.31
C VAL A 27 -5.26 -20.71 -2.87
N GLN A 28 -5.94 -21.62 -2.16
CA GLN A 28 -5.57 -21.99 -0.79
C GLN A 28 -4.21 -22.70 -0.74
N ASP A 29 -3.94 -23.66 -1.64
CA ASP A 29 -2.65 -24.34 -1.75
C ASP A 29 -1.52 -23.34 -2.07
N CYS A 30 -1.77 -22.41 -2.99
CA CYS A 30 -0.83 -21.34 -3.31
C CYS A 30 -0.50 -20.47 -2.08
N ARG A 31 -1.51 -20.10 -1.26
CA ARG A 31 -1.30 -19.32 -0.03
C ARG A 31 -0.56 -20.10 1.05
N ALA A 32 -0.74 -21.41 1.11
CA ALA A 32 0.00 -22.26 2.04
C ALA A 32 1.49 -22.36 1.66
N ARG A 33 1.79 -22.41 0.35
CA ARG A 33 3.18 -22.46 -0.16
C ARG A 33 3.92 -21.14 -0.03
N THR A 34 3.23 -20.04 -0.26
CA THR A 34 3.82 -18.69 -0.24
C THR A 34 3.01 -17.82 0.71
N PRO A 35 3.38 -17.78 2.00
CA PRO A 35 2.72 -16.91 2.95
C PRO A 35 2.85 -15.45 2.51
N THR A 36 1.73 -14.80 2.22
CA THR A 36 1.76 -13.35 2.02
C THR A 36 2.12 -12.69 3.36
N PRO A 37 3.07 -11.74 3.39
CA PRO A 37 3.33 -10.95 4.59
C PRO A 37 2.04 -10.30 5.10
N SER A 38 1.89 -10.19 6.42
CA SER A 38 0.68 -9.58 6.99
C SER A 38 0.52 -8.16 6.45
N TYR A 39 -0.74 -7.76 6.24
CA TYR A 39 -1.08 -6.42 5.74
C TYR A 39 -0.36 -5.31 6.54
N TYR A 40 -0.34 -5.44 7.86
CA TYR A 40 0.31 -4.47 8.75
C TYR A 40 1.83 -4.52 8.73
N GLN A 41 2.43 -5.65 8.34
CA GLN A 41 3.89 -5.77 8.20
C GLN A 41 4.42 -5.09 6.94
N GLN A 42 3.56 -4.78 5.97
CA GLN A 42 3.95 -4.13 4.72
C GLN A 42 3.90 -2.60 4.77
N TYR A 43 3.29 -2.03 5.81
CA TYR A 43 3.28 -0.58 5.99
C TYR A 43 4.50 -0.13 6.80
N PRO A 44 5.10 1.03 6.46
CA PRO A 44 6.08 1.68 7.31
C PRO A 44 5.51 1.86 8.71
N GLN A 45 6.35 1.78 9.74
CA GLN A 45 5.87 2.07 11.09
C GLN A 45 5.35 3.50 11.15
N GLN A 46 4.41 3.79 12.05
CA GLN A 46 3.81 5.13 12.17
C GLN A 46 4.88 6.24 12.32
N THR A 47 5.98 5.92 12.99
CA THR A 47 7.16 6.81 13.12
C THR A 47 7.77 7.17 11.76
N ASP A 48 7.80 6.23 10.80
CA ASP A 48 8.31 6.48 9.45
C ASP A 48 7.38 7.39 8.64
N LEU A 49 6.06 7.28 8.85
CA LEU A 49 5.08 8.13 8.19
C LEU A 49 5.20 9.58 8.65
N THR A 50 5.32 9.83 9.96
CA THR A 50 5.50 11.18 10.49
C THR A 50 6.76 11.85 9.93
N GLY A 51 7.89 11.12 9.89
CA GLY A 51 9.13 11.64 9.31
C GLY A 51 9.02 11.91 7.81
N LEU A 52 8.29 11.08 7.07
CA LEU A 52 7.99 11.29 5.65
C LEU A 52 7.20 12.57 5.41
N PHE A 53 6.11 12.77 6.16
CA PHE A 53 5.28 13.97 6.04
C PHE A 53 6.06 15.22 6.39
N GLN A 54 6.87 15.21 7.47
CA GLN A 54 7.72 16.34 7.83
C GLN A 54 8.66 16.71 6.68
N ARG A 55 9.36 15.74 6.08
CA ARG A 55 10.25 15.99 4.93
C ARG A 55 9.51 16.52 3.71
N GLN A 56 8.29 16.03 3.45
CA GLN A 56 7.46 16.53 2.35
C GLN A 56 7.03 17.98 2.59
N THR A 57 6.60 18.32 3.82
CA THR A 57 6.24 19.69 4.18
C THR A 57 7.42 20.64 4.04
N THR A 58 8.61 20.26 4.50
CA THR A 58 9.82 21.09 4.33
C THR A 58 10.11 21.38 2.86
N ARG A 59 10.12 20.34 2.01
CA ARG A 59 10.36 20.51 0.56
C ARG A 59 9.32 21.38 -0.11
N LEU A 60 8.05 21.25 0.30
CA LEU A 60 6.97 22.07 -0.23
C LEU A 60 7.17 23.54 0.12
N MET A 61 7.53 23.85 1.37
CA MET A 61 7.80 25.22 1.81
C MET A 61 9.02 25.83 1.10
N GLU A 62 10.11 25.07 0.98
CA GLU A 62 11.31 25.50 0.24
C GLU A 62 10.97 25.85 -1.20
N HIS A 63 10.17 25.01 -1.86
CA HIS A 63 9.73 25.25 -3.23
C HIS A 63 8.84 26.49 -3.34
N GLN A 64 7.86 26.66 -2.44
CA GLN A 64 6.99 27.83 -2.42
C GLN A 64 7.78 29.12 -2.25
N ASN A 65 8.72 29.15 -1.31
CA ASN A 65 9.58 30.30 -1.07
C ASN A 65 10.44 30.62 -2.30
N HIS A 66 10.99 29.60 -2.96
CA HIS A 66 11.78 29.79 -4.17
C HIS A 66 10.97 30.39 -5.32
N VAL A 67 9.76 29.89 -5.57
CA VAL A 67 8.87 30.44 -6.60
C VAL A 67 8.47 31.87 -6.27
N GLN A 68 8.18 32.16 -5.00
CA GLN A 68 7.81 33.51 -4.56
C GLN A 68 8.95 34.51 -4.70
N ASP A 69 10.19 34.13 -4.40
CA ASP A 69 11.38 34.95 -4.61
C ASP A 69 11.58 35.29 -6.09
N ILE A 70 11.44 34.31 -6.99
CA ILE A 70 11.51 34.54 -8.43
C ILE A 70 10.44 35.53 -8.91
N TRP A 71 9.20 35.39 -8.43
CA TRP A 71 8.10 36.26 -8.85
C TRP A 71 8.13 37.67 -8.25
N SER A 72 8.84 37.87 -7.15
CA SER A 72 8.94 39.17 -6.47
C SER A 72 10.09 40.04 -6.99
N ARG A 73 10.83 39.53 -7.98
CA ARG A 73 12.02 40.14 -8.58
C ARG A 73 11.69 40.82 -9.91
#